data_AF-A0AAU8J9W6-F1
#
_entry.id   AF-A0AAU8J9W6-F1
#
_cell.length_a   1.000
_cell.length_b   1.000
_cell.length_c   1.000
_cell.angle_alpha   90.00
_cell.angle_beta   90.00
_cell.angle_gamma   90.00
#
_symmetry.space_group_name_H-M   'P 1'
#
loop_
_entity.id
_entity.type
_entity.pdbx_description
1 polymer ?
#
loop_
_entity_poly.entity_id
_entity_poly.type
_entity_poly.pdbx_seq_one_letter_code
_entity_poly.pdbx_strand_id
1 'polypeptide(L)'
;MAKTYQASYLVEKSTGKKIKIGGCMRSQKAPPKARAYATSRYGSQELPPKVDLRQHMTKVEDQSSVNSCTANALVGAYEYLAKRILGFSGDVSRLFVYFNARKYDRIKGDQGSTISGSIAVLEEMGACTEETWPYDPKLVNKRPADEAYEEAKQFLIEEAEEINVDLYAMKHCLAEGYPFAFGLLLFNSFDHARRQGIVPMPNLDTEEGRKTHGAHAMLCVGYSDKSQAFIVRNSWGEDWGDKGYCYIPYNYMTDPDLCWDCWTIRALTDLDFSPDVWYEDDDRNYYYEAYEEEEDTEEEYYYYDDEDDDEYDDEDDDEYDDEDDDEYDDEDDDEYDDEDDDEYDDEDDDEYDEDDDEYDDEDDDDEYDDEDDDEYDDEDDDDEYDDEDDDEYDDEDDDEYDEDDDEYDDEDDDEYDDEDDDEYDDEDDDDDES
;
A
#
# COMPACT_ATOMS: atom_id res chain seq x y z
N MET A 1 -1.34 -5.13 -37.53
CA MET A 1 -2.25 -4.07 -37.06
C MET A 1 -2.01 -3.91 -35.56
N ALA A 2 -1.40 -2.79 -35.17
CA ALA A 2 -1.13 -2.49 -33.76
C ALA A 2 -2.47 -2.23 -33.06
N LYS A 3 -2.77 -3.00 -32.01
CA LYS A 3 -3.88 -2.67 -31.10
C LYS A 3 -3.40 -1.53 -30.22
N THR A 4 -4.01 -0.37 -30.37
CA THR A 4 -3.83 0.83 -29.56
C THR A 4 -4.08 0.48 -28.09
N TYR A 5 -3.13 0.82 -27.23
CA TYR A 5 -3.20 0.62 -25.79
C TYR A 5 -4.36 1.47 -25.23
N GLN A 6 -5.34 0.83 -24.58
CA GLN A 6 -6.31 1.55 -23.77
C GLN A 6 -5.65 1.81 -22.41
N ALA A 7 -5.40 3.08 -22.09
CA ALA A 7 -5.19 3.48 -20.70
C ALA A 7 -6.35 2.91 -19.86
N SER A 8 -6.02 2.36 -18.70
CA SER A 8 -7.00 1.81 -17.75
C SER A 8 -7.79 2.97 -17.15
N TYR A 9 -9.11 2.98 -17.35
CA TYR A 9 -10.00 3.97 -16.77
C TYR A 9 -11.02 3.29 -15.83
N LEU A 10 -11.23 3.84 -14.64
CA LEU A 10 -12.42 3.52 -13.83
C LEU A 10 -13.57 4.42 -14.31
N VAL A 11 -14.76 3.84 -14.47
CA VAL A 11 -15.97 4.61 -14.75
C VAL A 11 -16.72 4.80 -13.43
N GLU A 12 -16.83 6.04 -12.98
CA GLU A 12 -17.64 6.40 -11.83
C GLU A 12 -19.12 6.09 -12.12
N LYS A 13 -19.78 5.27 -11.28
CA LYS A 13 -21.13 4.76 -11.57
C LYS A 13 -22.24 5.82 -11.47
N SER A 14 -22.04 6.84 -10.65
CA SER A 14 -22.96 7.98 -10.43
C SER A 14 -22.96 8.96 -11.61
N THR A 15 -21.78 9.28 -12.16
CA THR A 15 -21.61 10.36 -13.16
C THR A 15 -21.27 9.86 -14.56
N GLY A 16 -20.82 8.60 -14.70
CA GLY A 16 -20.33 8.04 -15.97
C GLY A 16 -18.92 8.53 -16.36
N LYS A 17 -18.23 9.26 -15.48
CA LYS A 17 -16.93 9.86 -15.73
C LYS A 17 -15.80 8.82 -15.73
N LYS A 18 -14.82 8.99 -16.63
CA LYS A 18 -13.63 8.13 -16.76
C LYS A 18 -12.44 8.71 -15.99
N ILE A 19 -11.97 8.01 -14.97
CA ILE A 19 -10.79 8.35 -14.15
C ILE A 19 -9.60 7.54 -14.66
N LYS A 20 -8.49 8.18 -15.04
CA LYS A 20 -7.26 7.49 -15.45
C LYS A 20 -6.65 6.80 -14.22
N ILE A 21 -6.66 5.48 -14.22
CA ILE A 21 -6.09 4.68 -13.14
C ILE A 21 -4.56 4.82 -13.23
N GLY A 22 -3.93 5.27 -12.15
CA GLY A 22 -2.47 5.19 -12.00
C GLY A 22 -2.03 3.78 -11.66
N GLY A 23 -0.83 3.65 -11.07
CA GLY A 23 -0.19 2.36 -10.84
C GLY A 23 -0.91 1.32 -9.97
N CYS A 24 -2.05 1.61 -9.35
CA CYS A 24 -2.81 0.66 -8.53
C CYS A 24 -4.12 0.26 -9.19
N MET A 25 -4.32 -1.05 -9.39
CA MET A 25 -5.56 -1.64 -9.88
C MET A 25 -6.28 -2.43 -8.78
N ARG A 26 -7.61 -2.54 -8.87
CA ARG A 26 -8.42 -3.41 -8.00
C ARG A 26 -8.15 -4.88 -8.31
N SER A 27 -7.78 -5.65 -7.31
CA SER A 27 -7.57 -7.10 -7.44
C SER A 27 -8.86 -7.79 -7.88
N GLN A 28 -8.73 -8.74 -8.80
CA GLN A 28 -9.84 -9.60 -9.25
C GLN A 28 -9.81 -10.98 -8.56
N LYS A 29 -8.68 -11.30 -7.92
CA LYS A 29 -8.41 -12.57 -7.26
C LYS A 29 -7.49 -12.31 -6.08
N ALA A 30 -7.75 -13.02 -4.99
CA ALA A 30 -6.85 -13.05 -3.86
C ALA A 30 -5.49 -13.70 -4.23
N PRO A 31 -4.41 -13.38 -3.50
CA PRO A 31 -3.13 -14.08 -3.58
C PRO A 31 -3.26 -15.60 -3.33
N PRO A 32 -2.30 -16.42 -3.81
CA PRO A 32 -2.33 -17.87 -3.65
C PRO A 32 -2.48 -18.36 -2.20
N LYS A 33 -1.81 -17.72 -1.22
CA LYS A 33 -1.84 -18.12 0.20
C LYS A 33 -2.66 -17.18 1.08
N ALA A 34 -3.57 -16.42 0.47
CA ALA A 34 -4.40 -15.43 1.16
C ALA A 34 -5.16 -16.01 2.35
N ARG A 35 -5.19 -15.25 3.45
CA ARG A 35 -6.06 -15.51 4.61
C ARG A 35 -6.89 -14.27 4.90
N ALA A 36 -8.05 -14.45 5.51
CA ALA A 36 -8.79 -13.33 6.06
C ALA A 36 -8.16 -12.93 7.40
N TYR A 37 -7.94 -11.62 7.61
CA TYR A 37 -7.51 -11.10 8.89
C TYR A 37 -8.57 -11.37 9.95
N ALA A 38 -8.12 -11.85 11.11
CA ALA A 38 -8.95 -12.02 12.29
C ALA A 38 -8.26 -11.41 13.50
N THR A 39 -8.88 -10.39 14.10
CA THR A 39 -8.41 -9.86 15.38
C THR A 39 -8.61 -10.89 16.49
N SER A 40 -7.58 -11.06 17.32
CA SER A 40 -7.65 -12.00 18.46
C SER A 40 -6.89 -11.53 19.69
N ARG A 41 -6.00 -10.54 19.56
CA ARG A 41 -5.08 -10.15 20.65
C ARG A 41 -5.68 -9.11 21.61
N TYR A 42 -6.53 -8.22 21.11
CA TYR A 42 -7.12 -7.13 21.90
C TYR A 42 -8.61 -6.97 21.58
N GLY A 43 -9.41 -6.57 22.56
CA GLY A 43 -10.76 -6.03 22.34
C GLY A 43 -10.74 -4.54 21.97
N SER A 44 -11.83 -4.01 21.39
CA SER A 44 -11.87 -2.60 20.96
C SER A 44 -11.57 -1.58 22.06
N GLN A 45 -11.99 -1.90 23.29
CA GLN A 45 -11.81 -1.02 24.45
C GLN A 45 -10.37 -1.02 24.96
N GLU A 46 -9.53 -1.94 24.49
CA GLU A 46 -8.12 -2.06 24.86
C GLU A 46 -7.19 -1.37 23.85
N LEU A 47 -7.72 -0.92 22.71
CA LEU A 47 -6.91 -0.23 21.71
C LEU A 47 -6.43 1.13 22.25
N PRO A 48 -5.14 1.47 22.05
CA PRO A 48 -4.66 2.80 22.39
C PRO A 48 -5.36 3.86 21.51
N PRO A 49 -5.45 5.12 21.95
CA PRO A 49 -6.02 6.18 21.12
C PRO A 49 -5.10 6.55 19.95
N LYS A 50 -3.80 6.22 20.03
CA LYS A 50 -2.79 6.52 19.02
C LYS A 50 -1.83 5.34 18.83
N VAL A 51 -1.57 5.01 17.57
CA VAL A 51 -0.51 4.08 17.15
C VAL A 51 0.35 4.76 16.11
N ASP A 52 1.68 4.65 16.26
CA ASP A 52 2.64 5.21 15.31
C ASP A 52 3.79 4.23 15.06
N LEU A 53 3.84 3.66 13.85
CA LEU A 53 4.86 2.69 13.45
C LEU A 53 6.09 3.37 12.78
N ARG A 54 6.08 4.68 12.57
CA ARG A 54 7.10 5.41 11.77
C ARG A 54 8.51 5.24 12.31
N GLN A 55 8.69 5.16 13.63
CA GLN A 55 10.01 4.96 14.25
C GLN A 55 10.72 3.68 13.81
N HIS A 56 9.95 2.69 13.33
CA HIS A 56 10.48 1.42 12.85
C HIS A 56 10.52 1.32 11.32
N MET A 57 9.95 2.27 10.59
CA MET A 57 9.97 2.27 9.12
C MET A 57 11.39 2.50 8.58
N THR A 58 11.62 2.06 7.34
CA THR A 58 12.76 2.47 6.51
C THR A 58 12.54 3.89 5.95
N LYS A 59 13.56 4.44 5.29
CA LYS A 59 13.47 5.77 4.65
C LYS A 59 12.39 5.79 3.59
N VAL A 60 11.71 6.92 3.39
CA VAL A 60 10.64 6.97 2.40
C VAL A 60 11.20 6.81 0.99
N GLU A 61 10.58 5.90 0.23
CA GLU A 61 10.97 5.62 -1.13
C GLU A 61 10.42 6.66 -2.11
N ASP A 62 11.12 6.86 -3.22
CA ASP A 62 10.61 7.60 -4.38
C ASP A 62 10.42 6.65 -5.56
N GLN A 63 9.17 6.48 -5.99
CA GLN A 63 8.83 5.66 -7.15
C GLN A 63 9.15 6.36 -8.48
N SER A 64 9.44 7.67 -8.45
CA SER A 64 9.67 8.54 -9.60
C SER A 64 8.54 8.44 -10.64
N SER A 65 8.86 8.37 -11.93
CA SER A 65 7.87 8.30 -13.01
C SER A 65 7.29 6.90 -13.27
N VAL A 66 7.60 5.91 -12.43
CA VAL A 66 7.18 4.52 -12.62
C VAL A 66 5.85 4.26 -11.91
N ASN A 67 4.94 3.50 -12.53
CA ASN A 67 3.64 3.15 -11.97
C ASN A 67 3.71 1.97 -10.97
N SER A 68 4.69 1.97 -10.08
CA SER A 68 5.08 0.86 -9.19
C SER A 68 4.55 0.96 -7.75
N CYS A 69 3.53 1.79 -7.49
CA CYS A 69 3.09 2.10 -6.12
C CYS A 69 2.69 0.87 -5.28
N THR A 70 2.07 -0.15 -5.90
CA THR A 70 1.72 -1.40 -5.20
C THR A 70 2.96 -2.15 -4.71
N ALA A 71 4.03 -2.18 -5.50
CA ALA A 71 5.31 -2.77 -5.11
C ALA A 71 6.01 -1.93 -4.03
N ASN A 72 5.98 -0.60 -4.12
CA ASN A 72 6.56 0.29 -3.10
C ASN A 72 5.89 0.10 -1.73
N ALA A 73 4.56 0.04 -1.70
CA ALA A 73 3.81 -0.15 -0.45
C ALA A 73 4.17 -1.47 0.24
N LEU A 74 4.18 -2.58 -0.50
CA LEU A 74 4.47 -3.91 0.07
C LEU A 74 5.96 -4.12 0.37
N VAL A 75 6.86 -3.56 -0.43
CA VAL A 75 8.29 -3.54 -0.09
C VAL A 75 8.51 -2.77 1.21
N GLY A 76 7.86 -1.61 1.39
CA GLY A 76 7.93 -0.87 2.66
C GLY A 76 7.42 -1.68 3.86
N ALA A 77 6.35 -2.47 3.69
CA ALA A 77 5.87 -3.40 4.71
C ALA A 77 6.88 -4.52 4.99
N TYR A 78 7.51 -5.07 3.94
CA TYR A 78 8.49 -6.14 4.04
C TYR A 78 9.72 -5.66 4.82
N GLU A 79 10.27 -4.52 4.43
CA GLU A 79 11.43 -3.92 5.08
C GLU A 79 11.16 -3.55 6.54
N TYR A 80 9.95 -3.06 6.82
CA TYR A 80 9.50 -2.85 8.19
C TYR A 80 9.57 -4.14 9.00
N LEU A 81 8.99 -5.23 8.51
CA LEU A 81 9.02 -6.52 9.22
C LEU A 81 10.44 -7.04 9.39
N ALA A 82 11.25 -7.00 8.33
CA ALA A 82 12.64 -7.42 8.38
C ALA A 82 13.41 -6.62 9.46
N LYS A 83 13.25 -5.30 9.50
CA LYS A 83 13.85 -4.44 10.52
C LYS A 83 13.32 -4.73 11.92
N ARG A 84 12.03 -5.02 12.10
CA ARG A 84 11.43 -5.39 13.39
C ARG A 84 11.97 -6.72 13.93
N ILE A 85 12.23 -7.69 13.05
CA ILE A 85 12.66 -9.05 13.42
C ILE A 85 14.18 -9.13 13.59
N LEU A 86 14.93 -8.53 12.67
CA LEU A 86 16.39 -8.68 12.56
C LEU A 86 17.17 -7.49 13.13
N GLY A 87 16.49 -6.38 13.43
CA GLY A 87 17.11 -5.12 13.86
C GLY A 87 17.71 -4.28 12.72
N PHE A 88 17.75 -4.81 11.50
CA PHE A 88 18.14 -4.10 10.28
C PHE A 88 17.33 -4.59 9.08
N SER A 89 17.20 -3.76 8.06
CA SER A 89 16.71 -4.15 6.73
C SER A 89 17.61 -3.51 5.69
N GLY A 90 17.92 -4.26 4.63
CA GLY A 90 18.43 -3.69 3.39
C GLY A 90 17.29 -3.23 2.48
N ASP A 91 17.64 -2.55 1.40
CA ASP A 91 16.68 -2.06 0.41
C ASP A 91 16.24 -3.22 -0.50
N VAL A 92 14.93 -3.48 -0.57
CA VAL A 92 14.34 -4.58 -1.33
C VAL A 92 13.93 -4.12 -2.72
N SER A 93 14.20 -4.92 -3.76
CA SER A 93 13.99 -4.52 -5.15
C SER A 93 12.51 -4.35 -5.52
N ARG A 94 12.08 -3.09 -5.52
CA ARG A 94 10.73 -2.69 -5.97
C ARG A 94 10.49 -3.03 -7.43
N LEU A 95 11.49 -2.88 -8.31
CA LEU A 95 11.34 -3.22 -9.73
C LEU A 95 11.24 -4.73 -9.97
N PHE A 96 11.91 -5.56 -9.16
CA PHE A 96 11.75 -7.02 -9.23
C PHE A 96 10.31 -7.41 -8.91
N VAL A 97 9.79 -6.92 -7.78
CA VAL A 97 8.40 -7.17 -7.35
C VAL A 97 7.43 -6.65 -8.42
N TYR A 98 7.58 -5.41 -8.84
CA TYR A 98 6.69 -4.77 -9.82
C TYR A 98 6.68 -5.44 -11.19
N PHE A 99 7.85 -5.86 -11.69
CA PHE A 99 7.93 -6.55 -12.98
C PHE A 99 7.22 -7.90 -12.94
N ASN A 100 7.40 -8.67 -11.88
CA ASN A 100 6.76 -9.97 -11.75
C ASN A 100 5.27 -9.85 -11.41
N ALA A 101 4.85 -8.82 -10.65
CA ALA A 101 3.45 -8.56 -10.34
C ALA A 101 2.66 -8.28 -11.63
N ARG A 102 3.22 -7.47 -12.53
CA ARG A 102 2.63 -7.24 -13.85
C ARG A 102 2.52 -8.50 -14.69
N LYS A 103 3.50 -9.41 -14.62
CA LYS A 103 3.39 -10.71 -15.30
C LYS A 103 2.26 -11.55 -14.72
N TYR A 104 2.13 -11.60 -13.40
CA TYR A 104 1.05 -12.28 -12.70
C TYR A 104 -0.32 -11.72 -13.13
N ASP A 105 -0.45 -10.40 -13.14
CA ASP A 105 -1.66 -9.67 -13.54
C ASP A 105 -1.91 -9.66 -15.06
N ARG A 106 -0.98 -10.19 -15.87
CA ARG A 106 -1.00 -10.16 -17.35
C ARG A 106 -1.01 -8.75 -17.94
N ILE A 107 -0.43 -7.79 -17.23
CA ILE A 107 -0.26 -6.40 -17.65
C ILE A 107 1.04 -6.27 -18.43
N LYS A 108 1.01 -5.52 -19.54
CA LYS A 108 2.19 -5.24 -20.37
C LYS A 108 2.64 -3.80 -20.20
N GLY A 109 3.94 -3.57 -20.09
CA GLY A 109 4.47 -2.22 -19.95
C GLY A 109 4.19 -1.63 -18.57
N ASP A 110 4.56 -0.37 -18.38
CA ASP A 110 4.45 0.36 -17.12
C ASP A 110 3.04 0.94 -16.94
N GLN A 111 2.07 0.08 -16.64
CA GLN A 111 0.65 0.44 -16.53
C GLN A 111 0.06 0.21 -15.14
N GLY A 112 0.89 -0.14 -14.15
CA GLY A 112 0.44 -0.51 -12.81
C GLY A 112 0.39 -2.02 -12.58
N SER A 113 0.00 -2.38 -11.36
CA SER A 113 -0.28 -3.75 -10.93
C SER A 113 -1.30 -3.74 -9.80
N THR A 114 -1.71 -4.92 -9.36
CA THR A 114 -2.55 -5.10 -8.17
C THR A 114 -1.67 -5.30 -6.93
N ILE A 115 -2.23 -5.01 -5.75
CA ILE A 115 -1.59 -5.35 -4.47
C ILE A 115 -1.49 -6.88 -4.36
N SER A 116 -2.56 -7.60 -4.72
CA SER A 116 -2.56 -9.07 -4.69
C SER A 116 -1.50 -9.70 -5.59
N GLY A 117 -1.25 -9.15 -6.78
CA GLY A 117 -0.19 -9.63 -7.67
C GLY A 117 1.21 -9.42 -7.09
N SER A 118 1.41 -8.33 -6.34
CA SER A 118 2.67 -8.09 -5.64
C SER A 118 2.85 -9.04 -4.45
N ILE A 119 1.80 -9.34 -3.70
CA ILE A 119 1.80 -10.37 -2.63
C ILE A 119 2.12 -11.74 -3.22
N ALA A 120 1.48 -12.13 -4.33
CA ALA A 120 1.73 -13.41 -4.99
C ALA A 120 3.20 -13.58 -5.38
N VAL A 121 3.85 -12.51 -5.86
CA VAL A 121 5.29 -12.52 -6.14
C VAL A 121 6.10 -12.76 -4.88
N LEU A 122 5.81 -12.03 -3.79
CA LEU A 122 6.50 -12.21 -2.52
C LEU A 122 6.30 -13.63 -1.94
N GLU A 123 5.14 -14.25 -2.16
CA GLU A 123 4.80 -15.60 -1.67
C GLU A 123 5.44 -16.74 -2.49
N GLU A 124 5.58 -16.56 -3.81
CA GLU A 124 6.02 -17.61 -4.75
C GLU A 124 7.48 -17.44 -5.22
N MET A 125 7.95 -16.20 -5.32
CA MET A 125 9.28 -15.85 -5.84
C MET A 125 10.16 -15.18 -4.78
N GLY A 126 9.56 -14.51 -3.80
CA GLY A 126 10.24 -13.65 -2.83
C GLY A 126 10.69 -12.32 -3.44
N ALA A 127 11.73 -11.71 -2.89
CA ALA A 127 12.33 -10.49 -3.43
C ALA A 127 13.85 -10.46 -3.28
N CYS A 128 14.55 -9.93 -4.28
CA CYS A 128 15.99 -9.68 -4.19
C CYS A 128 16.26 -8.28 -3.62
N THR A 129 17.51 -7.98 -3.31
CA THR A 129 17.94 -6.63 -2.92
C THR A 129 17.97 -5.65 -4.09
N GLU A 130 17.88 -4.34 -3.81
CA GLU A 130 18.12 -3.29 -4.81
C GLU A 130 19.58 -3.26 -5.30
N GLU A 131 20.54 -3.84 -4.57
CA GLU A 131 21.90 -4.02 -5.08
C GLU A 131 21.92 -4.95 -6.30
N THR A 132 21.17 -6.06 -6.25
CA THR A 132 21.09 -7.03 -7.35
C THR A 132 20.18 -6.56 -8.48
N TRP A 133 19.06 -5.91 -8.17
CA TRP A 133 18.17 -5.34 -9.17
C TRP A 133 17.76 -3.90 -8.80
N PRO A 134 18.51 -2.89 -9.27
CA PRO A 134 18.38 -1.51 -8.79
C PRO A 134 17.13 -0.82 -9.30
N TYR A 135 16.69 0.20 -8.56
CA TYR A 135 15.62 1.08 -8.96
C TYR A 135 16.08 2.08 -10.04
N ASP A 136 16.19 1.60 -11.29
CA ASP A 136 16.38 2.43 -12.47
C ASP A 136 15.13 2.35 -13.34
N PRO A 137 14.39 3.46 -13.56
CA PRO A 137 13.21 3.49 -14.44
C PRO A 137 13.44 2.87 -15.83
N LYS A 138 14.67 2.88 -16.36
CA LYS A 138 15.03 2.22 -17.64
C LYS A 138 14.94 0.69 -17.59
N LEU A 139 14.96 0.11 -16.39
CA LEU A 139 14.81 -1.32 -16.15
C LEU A 139 13.35 -1.74 -15.97
N VAL A 140 12.40 -0.80 -15.86
CA VAL A 140 11.00 -1.10 -15.56
C VAL A 140 10.43 -2.19 -16.47
N ASN A 141 10.73 -2.19 -17.76
CA ASN A 141 10.20 -3.19 -18.70
C ASN A 141 11.17 -4.33 -19.02
N LYS A 142 12.33 -4.38 -18.35
CA LYS A 142 13.33 -5.43 -18.54
C LYS A 142 13.10 -6.54 -17.54
N ARG A 143 13.20 -7.78 -18.01
CA ARG A 143 13.18 -8.94 -17.12
C ARG A 143 14.39 -8.88 -16.18
N PRO A 144 14.20 -9.05 -14.85
CA PRO A 144 15.29 -9.27 -13.93
C PRO A 144 16.24 -10.38 -14.39
N ALA A 145 17.52 -10.22 -14.07
CA ALA A 145 18.53 -11.23 -14.34
C ALA A 145 18.23 -12.51 -13.52
N ASP A 146 18.74 -13.66 -13.97
CA ASP A 146 18.46 -14.93 -13.28
C ASP A 146 19.02 -14.95 -11.86
N GLU A 147 20.13 -14.24 -11.61
CA GLU A 147 20.69 -14.10 -10.26
C GLU A 147 19.69 -13.44 -9.29
N ALA A 148 18.90 -12.47 -9.74
CA ALA A 148 17.87 -11.83 -8.93
C ALA A 148 16.77 -12.81 -8.51
N TYR A 149 16.39 -13.74 -9.39
CA TYR A 149 15.40 -14.77 -9.05
C TYR A 149 15.98 -15.83 -8.09
N GLU A 150 17.26 -16.15 -8.19
CA GLU A 150 17.91 -17.08 -7.25
C GLU A 150 18.07 -16.48 -5.86
N GLU A 151 18.44 -15.20 -5.75
CA GLU A 151 18.48 -14.48 -4.47
C GLU A 151 17.08 -14.35 -3.86
N ALA A 152 16.07 -13.99 -4.67
CA ALA A 152 14.71 -13.74 -4.20
C ALA A 152 14.10 -14.93 -3.44
N LYS A 153 14.45 -16.17 -3.82
CA LYS A 153 13.98 -17.40 -3.15
C LYS A 153 14.38 -17.48 -1.67
N GLN A 154 15.34 -16.68 -1.21
CA GLN A 154 15.76 -16.63 0.19
C GLN A 154 14.88 -15.71 1.04
N PHE A 155 14.01 -14.91 0.41
CA PHE A 155 13.28 -13.80 1.02
C PHE A 155 11.79 -13.85 0.66
N LEU A 156 11.16 -14.98 0.96
CA LEU A 156 9.71 -15.18 0.78
C LEU A 156 8.93 -14.61 1.96
N ILE A 157 7.72 -14.12 1.69
CA ILE A 157 6.71 -14.00 2.75
C ILE A 157 5.93 -15.31 2.85
N GLU A 158 5.52 -15.64 4.06
CA GLU A 158 4.77 -16.87 4.31
C GLU A 158 3.28 -16.65 4.39
N GLU A 159 2.86 -15.48 4.88
CA GLU A 159 1.46 -15.17 5.14
C GLU A 159 1.15 -13.71 4.80
N ALA A 160 0.00 -13.54 4.16
CA ALA A 160 -0.64 -12.26 3.93
C ALA A 160 -2.12 -12.38 4.30
N GLU A 161 -2.62 -11.38 5.03
CA GLU A 161 -3.98 -11.34 5.54
C GLU A 161 -4.74 -10.16 4.94
N GLU A 162 -5.92 -10.44 4.40
CA GLU A 162 -6.86 -9.45 3.89
C GLU A 162 -7.60 -8.80 5.05
N ILE A 163 -7.51 -7.49 5.16
CA ILE A 163 -8.16 -6.69 6.18
C ILE A 163 -9.45 -6.14 5.59
N ASN A 164 -10.56 -6.29 6.33
CA ASN A 164 -11.81 -5.67 5.95
C ASN A 164 -11.67 -4.13 5.91
N VAL A 165 -12.35 -3.49 4.97
CA VAL A 165 -12.40 -2.03 4.86
C VAL A 165 -13.36 -1.48 5.91
N ASP A 166 -12.90 -1.49 7.16
CA ASP A 166 -13.61 -0.94 8.30
C ASP A 166 -12.63 -0.47 9.39
N LEU A 167 -13.07 0.50 10.19
CA LEU A 167 -12.21 1.15 11.18
C LEU A 167 -11.71 0.17 12.25
N TYR A 168 -12.54 -0.83 12.59
CA TYR A 168 -12.24 -1.78 13.65
C TYR A 168 -11.09 -2.71 13.23
N ALA A 169 -11.19 -3.35 12.06
CA ALA A 169 -10.16 -4.24 11.55
C ALA A 169 -8.83 -3.51 11.28
N MET A 170 -8.90 -2.34 10.66
CA MET A 170 -7.72 -1.52 10.35
C MET A 170 -6.98 -1.07 11.61
N LYS A 171 -7.69 -0.56 12.63
CA LYS A 171 -7.06 -0.16 13.89
C LYS A 171 -6.48 -1.35 14.65
N HIS A 172 -7.15 -2.50 14.64
CA HIS A 172 -6.62 -3.70 15.30
C HIS A 172 -5.31 -4.18 14.65
N CYS A 173 -5.24 -4.23 13.31
CA CYS A 173 -3.99 -4.58 12.61
C CYS A 173 -2.83 -3.67 13.03
N LEU A 174 -3.06 -2.36 13.04
CA LEU A 174 -2.05 -1.38 13.43
C LEU A 174 -1.65 -1.52 14.90
N ALA A 175 -2.62 -1.72 15.80
CA ALA A 175 -2.37 -1.89 17.22
C ALA A 175 -1.61 -3.19 17.54
N GLU A 176 -1.77 -4.24 16.74
CA GLU A 176 -0.92 -5.44 16.81
C GLU A 176 0.53 -5.17 16.33
N GLY A 177 0.80 -3.98 15.79
CA GLY A 177 2.11 -3.54 15.35
C GLY A 177 2.41 -3.88 13.89
N TYR A 178 1.38 -4.10 13.07
CA TYR A 178 1.54 -4.45 11.66
C TYR A 178 0.99 -3.34 10.75
N PRO A 179 1.82 -2.79 9.83
CA PRO A 179 1.33 -1.88 8.81
C PRO A 179 0.53 -2.67 7.77
N PHE A 180 -0.30 -1.99 6.99
CA PHE A 180 -1.04 -2.62 5.90
C PHE A 180 -1.02 -1.78 4.62
N ALA A 181 -0.81 -2.43 3.48
CA ALA A 181 -0.94 -1.80 2.18
C ALA A 181 -2.42 -1.68 1.80
N PHE A 182 -2.79 -0.64 1.05
CA PHE A 182 -4.17 -0.44 0.58
C PHE A 182 -4.17 0.32 -0.74
N GLY A 183 -5.22 0.15 -1.53
CA GLY A 183 -5.53 0.96 -2.70
C GLY A 183 -6.54 2.05 -2.36
N LEU A 184 -6.35 3.26 -2.88
CA LEU A 184 -7.22 4.42 -2.65
C LEU A 184 -7.47 5.18 -3.96
N LEU A 185 -8.72 5.58 -4.19
CA LEU A 185 -9.10 6.52 -5.24
C LEU A 185 -8.72 7.92 -4.79
N LEU A 186 -7.91 8.63 -5.57
CA LEU A 186 -7.49 10.00 -5.28
C LEU A 186 -8.32 11.02 -6.05
N PHE A 187 -8.54 12.18 -5.44
CA PHE A 187 -9.21 13.34 -6.05
C PHE A 187 -8.26 14.54 -6.12
N ASN A 188 -8.65 15.61 -6.81
CA ASN A 188 -7.78 16.78 -7.00
C ASN A 188 -7.33 17.42 -5.68
N SER A 189 -8.19 17.44 -4.67
CA SER A 189 -7.91 17.93 -3.31
C SER A 189 -6.80 17.15 -2.60
N PHE A 190 -6.47 15.94 -3.05
CA PHE A 190 -5.31 15.20 -2.55
C PHE A 190 -4.00 15.96 -2.79
N ASP A 191 -3.91 16.80 -3.83
CA ASP A 191 -2.70 17.59 -4.10
C ASP A 191 -2.43 18.65 -3.00
N HIS A 192 -3.41 19.00 -2.16
CA HIS A 192 -3.20 19.85 -0.98
C HIS A 192 -2.25 19.19 0.05
N ALA A 193 -2.21 17.85 0.08
CA ALA A 193 -1.33 17.13 0.98
C ALA A 193 0.17 17.27 0.63
N ARG A 194 0.53 17.88 -0.51
CA ARG A 194 1.93 18.01 -0.97
C ARG A 194 2.86 18.72 0.01
N ARG A 195 2.34 19.62 0.86
CA ARG A 195 3.16 20.40 1.80
C ARG A 195 3.17 19.77 3.20
N GLN A 196 2.02 19.68 3.84
CA GLN A 196 1.91 19.24 5.24
C GLN A 196 1.43 17.79 5.39
N GLY A 197 1.19 17.07 4.29
CA GLY A 197 0.65 15.72 4.33
C GLY A 197 -0.84 15.66 4.70
N ILE A 198 -1.53 16.77 4.88
CA ILE A 198 -2.94 16.79 5.28
C ILE A 198 -3.83 16.46 4.08
N VAL A 199 -4.50 15.31 4.12
CA VAL A 199 -5.43 14.91 3.08
C VAL A 199 -6.84 15.36 3.49
N PRO A 200 -7.48 16.25 2.72
CA PRO A 200 -8.87 16.62 2.96
C PRO A 200 -9.81 15.47 2.56
N MET A 201 -11.01 15.46 3.15
CA MET A 201 -12.08 14.59 2.66
C MET A 201 -12.55 15.11 1.29
N PRO A 202 -12.55 14.28 0.23
CA PRO A 202 -13.02 14.73 -1.07
C PRO A 202 -14.52 15.02 -1.07
N ASN A 203 -14.94 16.01 -1.84
CA ASN A 203 -16.35 16.32 -2.05
C ASN A 203 -16.88 15.47 -3.22
N LEU A 204 -17.43 14.30 -2.92
CA LEU A 204 -17.84 13.32 -3.93
C LEU A 204 -18.94 13.81 -4.89
N ASP A 205 -19.69 14.85 -4.52
CA ASP A 205 -20.76 15.40 -5.37
C ASP A 205 -20.25 16.37 -6.44
N THR A 206 -19.09 16.99 -6.20
CA THR A 206 -18.60 18.12 -7.01
C THR A 206 -17.18 17.93 -7.52
N GLU A 207 -16.40 17.09 -6.87
CA GLU A 207 -14.98 16.97 -7.11
C GLU A 207 -14.65 15.95 -8.19
N GLU A 208 -13.63 16.26 -8.97
CA GLU A 208 -13.11 15.38 -9.99
C GLU A 208 -12.07 14.42 -9.41
N GLY A 209 -12.15 13.14 -9.79
CA GLY A 209 -11.06 12.20 -9.57
C GLY A 209 -9.74 12.69 -10.19
N ARG A 210 -8.63 12.45 -9.50
CA ARG A 210 -7.32 12.97 -9.87
C ARG A 210 -6.89 12.43 -11.24
N LYS A 211 -6.47 13.34 -12.13
CA LYS A 211 -6.14 13.01 -13.53
C LYS A 211 -4.91 12.10 -13.65
N THR A 212 -3.92 12.27 -12.79
CA THR A 212 -2.71 11.45 -12.71
C THR A 212 -2.72 10.69 -11.40
N HIS A 213 -2.32 9.42 -11.40
CA HIS A 213 -2.42 8.57 -10.21
C HIS A 213 -3.78 8.58 -9.50
N GLY A 214 -4.89 8.62 -10.26
CA GLY A 214 -6.25 8.64 -9.69
C GLY A 214 -6.62 7.40 -8.88
N ALA A 215 -5.84 6.33 -9.01
CA ALA A 215 -5.84 5.19 -8.11
C ALA A 215 -4.39 4.92 -7.69
N HIS A 216 -4.15 4.88 -6.38
CA HIS A 216 -2.81 4.82 -5.81
C HIS A 216 -2.75 3.81 -4.68
N ALA A 217 -1.60 3.20 -4.47
CA ALA A 217 -1.36 2.28 -3.36
C ALA A 217 -0.35 2.88 -2.39
N MET A 218 -0.66 2.83 -1.11
CA MET A 218 0.16 3.37 -0.03
C MET A 218 0.21 2.39 1.14
N LEU A 219 1.05 2.69 2.13
CA LEU A 219 1.22 1.87 3.32
C LEU A 219 0.67 2.62 4.55
N CYS A 220 -0.35 2.06 5.20
CA CYS A 220 -0.87 2.58 6.45
C CYS A 220 0.03 2.14 7.61
N VAL A 221 0.47 3.09 8.43
CA VAL A 221 1.52 2.90 9.44
C VAL A 221 1.12 3.46 10.81
N GLY A 222 -0.14 3.80 11.02
CA GLY A 222 -0.61 4.29 12.32
C GLY A 222 -1.97 4.96 12.25
N TYR A 223 -2.42 5.46 13.39
CA TYR A 223 -3.65 6.22 13.52
C TYR A 223 -3.62 7.16 14.73
N SER A 224 -4.47 8.19 14.73
CA SER A 224 -4.75 9.05 15.88
C SER A 224 -6.25 9.30 15.97
N ASP A 225 -6.84 8.93 17.10
CA ASP A 225 -8.25 9.16 17.37
C ASP A 225 -8.56 10.64 17.59
N LYS A 226 -7.64 11.41 18.17
CA LYS A 226 -7.80 12.88 18.28
C LYS A 226 -7.93 13.54 16.91
N SER A 227 -7.15 13.08 15.94
CA SER A 227 -7.19 13.61 14.56
C SER A 227 -8.22 12.92 13.67
N GLN A 228 -8.82 11.82 14.12
CA GLN A 228 -9.68 10.94 13.32
C GLN A 228 -9.05 10.59 11.96
N ALA A 229 -7.75 10.28 11.98
CA ALA A 229 -6.97 10.04 10.77
C ALA A 229 -5.97 8.88 10.91
N PHE A 230 -5.76 8.20 9.79
CA PHE A 230 -4.67 7.25 9.60
C PHE A 230 -3.38 7.98 9.24
N ILE A 231 -2.26 7.45 9.72
CA ILE A 231 -0.91 7.89 9.35
C ILE A 231 -0.46 6.98 8.20
N VAL A 232 -0.12 7.57 7.06
CA VAL A 232 0.13 6.84 5.82
C VAL A 232 1.49 7.22 5.25
N ARG A 233 2.30 6.22 4.92
CA ARG A 233 3.56 6.36 4.19
C ARG A 233 3.27 6.34 2.69
N ASN A 234 3.64 7.41 2.00
CA ASN A 234 3.59 7.50 0.55
C ASN A 234 4.93 7.00 -0.05
N SER A 235 5.04 7.02 -1.38
CA SER A 235 6.22 6.59 -2.14
C SER A 235 6.67 7.63 -3.16
N TRP A 236 6.59 8.92 -2.80
CA TRP A 236 6.96 10.07 -3.65
C TRP A 236 8.13 10.86 -3.05
N GLY A 237 9.00 10.20 -2.28
CA GLY A 237 10.15 10.80 -1.62
C GLY A 237 9.83 11.58 -0.35
N GLU A 238 10.87 11.95 0.39
CA GLU A 238 10.76 12.67 1.67
C GLU A 238 10.38 14.15 1.48
N ASP A 239 10.53 14.72 0.29
CA ASP A 239 10.16 16.13 0.02
C ASP A 239 8.65 16.32 -0.21
N TRP A 240 7.88 15.23 -0.29
CA TRP A 240 6.43 15.28 -0.48
C TRP A 240 5.69 15.11 0.85
N GLY A 241 4.71 15.98 1.11
CA GLY A 241 3.90 15.93 2.33
C GLY A 241 4.73 16.13 3.59
N ASP A 242 4.31 15.53 4.70
CA ASP A 242 5.10 15.55 5.93
C ASP A 242 6.19 14.48 5.86
N LYS A 243 7.32 14.82 5.25
CA LYS A 243 8.51 13.96 5.14
C LYS A 243 8.22 12.63 4.45
N GLY A 244 7.38 12.65 3.40
CA GLY A 244 6.93 11.47 2.68
C GLY A 244 5.70 10.79 3.29
N TYR A 245 5.10 11.36 4.32
CA TYR A 245 3.89 10.87 4.97
C TYR A 245 2.69 11.79 4.72
N CYS A 246 1.50 11.22 4.82
CA CYS A 246 0.25 11.94 4.84
C CYS A 246 -0.71 11.40 5.91
N TYR A 247 -1.74 12.18 6.18
CA TYR A 247 -2.75 11.95 7.21
C TYR A 247 -4.10 11.91 6.52
N ILE A 248 -4.71 10.72 6.48
CA ILE A 248 -5.94 10.48 5.71
C ILE A 248 -7.11 10.29 6.68
N PRO A 249 -8.24 11.00 6.48
CA PRO A 249 -9.41 10.86 7.35
C PRO A 249 -9.90 9.42 7.45
N TYR A 250 -10.36 9.01 8.63
CA TYR A 250 -10.94 7.68 8.83
C TYR A 250 -12.07 7.40 7.84
N ASN A 251 -13.04 8.31 7.73
CA ASN A 251 -14.19 8.17 6.84
C ASN A 251 -13.80 7.97 5.36
N TYR A 252 -12.67 8.52 4.92
CA TYR A 252 -12.17 8.32 3.57
C TYR A 252 -11.62 6.89 3.39
N MET A 253 -10.73 6.44 4.29
CA MET A 253 -10.13 5.11 4.17
C MET A 253 -11.08 3.96 4.50
N THR A 254 -12.16 4.22 5.26
CA THR A 254 -13.17 3.20 5.59
C THR A 254 -14.36 3.17 4.63
N ASP A 255 -14.32 3.94 3.55
CA ASP A 255 -15.33 3.85 2.48
C ASP A 255 -14.91 2.77 1.46
N PRO A 256 -15.64 1.64 1.34
CA PRO A 256 -15.30 0.55 0.42
C PRO A 256 -15.44 0.92 -1.07
N ASP A 257 -16.16 2.00 -1.40
CA ASP A 257 -16.21 2.52 -2.77
C ASP A 257 -14.93 3.29 -3.12
N LEU A 258 -14.21 3.80 -2.12
CA LEU A 258 -12.99 4.60 -2.30
C LEU A 258 -11.70 3.85 -1.97
N CYS A 259 -11.74 2.92 -1.01
CA CYS A 259 -10.61 2.15 -0.51
C CYS A 259 -10.81 0.64 -0.79
N TRP A 260 -9.73 -0.08 -1.12
CA TRP A 260 -9.79 -1.51 -1.42
C TRP A 260 -8.44 -2.19 -1.18
N ASP A 261 -8.41 -3.53 -1.34
CA ASP A 261 -7.21 -4.36 -1.22
C ASP A 261 -6.36 -4.00 0.00
N CYS A 262 -6.97 -4.01 1.18
CA CYS A 262 -6.23 -3.81 2.42
C CYS A 262 -5.54 -5.11 2.83
N TRP A 263 -4.22 -5.12 2.84
CA TRP A 263 -3.42 -6.33 3.10
C TRP A 263 -2.29 -6.05 4.06
N THR A 264 -2.16 -6.90 5.06
CA THR A 264 -0.95 -6.97 5.90
C THR A 264 -0.17 -8.22 5.56
N ILE A 265 1.15 -8.14 5.66
CA ILE A 265 2.03 -9.30 5.61
C ILE A 265 2.45 -9.66 7.03
N ARG A 266 2.59 -10.96 7.34
CA ARG A 266 2.89 -11.45 8.68
C ARG A 266 4.20 -12.21 8.73
N ALA A 267 4.81 -12.19 9.92
CA ALA A 267 5.93 -13.06 10.24
C ALA A 267 5.40 -14.38 10.82
N LEU A 268 6.06 -15.50 10.51
CA LEU A 268 5.72 -16.81 11.06
C LEU A 268 5.76 -16.90 12.60
N THR A 269 6.60 -16.06 13.21
CA THR A 269 6.73 -16.05 14.66
C THR A 269 5.64 -15.16 15.22
N ASP A 270 4.91 -15.69 16.20
CA ASP A 270 3.94 -14.93 17.01
C ASP A 270 4.71 -13.90 17.86
N LEU A 271 5.22 -12.87 17.18
CA LEU A 271 5.91 -11.75 17.77
C LEU A 271 4.87 -10.70 18.14
N ASP A 272 4.99 -10.23 19.37
CA ASP A 272 4.20 -9.10 19.83
C ASP A 272 4.92 -7.79 19.51
N PHE A 273 4.43 -7.12 18.48
CA PHE A 273 4.96 -5.85 18.01
C PHE A 273 4.26 -4.64 18.61
N SER A 274 3.24 -4.84 19.44
CA SER A 274 2.42 -3.80 20.09
C SER A 274 3.10 -2.97 21.18
N PRO A 275 4.00 -3.49 22.05
CA PRO A 275 4.29 -2.80 23.31
C PRO A 275 4.97 -1.43 23.15
N ASP A 276 5.71 -1.23 22.06
CA ASP A 276 6.50 -0.02 21.83
C ASP A 276 5.85 0.96 20.83
N VAL A 277 4.65 0.64 20.33
CA VAL A 277 3.98 1.43 19.27
C VAL A 277 2.68 2.08 19.75
N TRP A 278 2.28 1.84 20.99
CA TRP A 278 1.09 2.43 21.62
C TRP A 278 1.47 3.73 22.31
N TYR A 279 0.70 4.78 22.06
CA TYR A 279 0.92 6.09 22.64
C TYR A 279 -0.38 6.60 23.28
N GLU A 280 -0.23 7.42 24.32
CA GLU A 280 -1.31 8.35 24.66
C GLU A 280 -1.47 9.32 23.49
N ASP A 281 -2.70 9.73 23.21
CA ASP A 281 -2.91 10.79 22.22
C ASP A 281 -2.32 12.08 22.79
N ASP A 282 -1.48 12.76 22.01
CA ASP A 282 -0.89 14.02 22.43
C ASP A 282 -1.85 15.18 22.16
N ASP A 283 -1.43 16.40 22.53
CA ASP A 283 -2.27 17.56 22.26
C ASP A 283 -2.34 17.93 20.77
N ARG A 284 -1.60 17.25 19.89
CA ARG A 284 -1.52 17.57 18.47
C ARG A 284 -2.72 17.02 17.71
N ASN A 285 -3.30 17.86 16.87
CA ASN A 285 -4.30 17.45 15.89
C ASN A 285 -3.80 17.87 14.52
N TYR A 286 -3.58 16.89 13.64
CA TYR A 286 -2.97 17.12 12.32
C TYR A 286 -3.74 18.15 11.49
N TYR A 287 -5.08 18.18 11.60
CA TYR A 287 -5.90 19.14 10.86
C TYR A 287 -5.88 20.53 11.49
N TYR A 288 -5.99 20.67 12.82
CA TYR A 288 -6.00 22.00 13.45
C TYR A 288 -4.65 22.73 13.34
N GLU A 289 -3.53 22.04 13.52
CA GLU A 289 -2.19 22.67 13.42
C GLU A 289 -1.92 23.20 12.01
N ALA A 290 -2.40 22.50 10.98
CA ALA A 290 -2.27 22.93 9.60
C ALA A 290 -3.01 24.24 9.30
N TYR A 291 -4.22 24.40 9.84
CA TYR A 291 -5.00 25.63 9.66
C TYR A 291 -4.38 26.84 10.37
N GLU A 292 -3.72 26.65 11.51
CA GLU A 292 -2.99 27.74 12.20
C GLU A 292 -1.75 28.18 11.41
N GLU A 293 -1.08 27.29 10.68
CA GLU A 293 0.06 27.65 9.81
C GLU A 293 -0.39 28.37 8.52
N GLU A 294 -1.57 28.06 7.97
CA GLU A 294 -2.08 28.70 6.74
C GLU A 294 -2.59 30.14 6.96
N GLU A 295 -3.14 30.48 8.13
CA GLU A 295 -3.55 31.87 8.43
C GLU A 295 -2.37 32.86 8.47
N ASP A 296 -1.13 32.38 8.63
CA ASP A 296 0.09 33.20 8.59
C ASP A 296 0.69 33.35 7.17
N THR A 297 0.14 32.68 6.15
CA THR A 297 0.62 32.77 4.76
C THR A 297 -0.54 32.84 3.75
N GLU A 298 -1.13 34.03 3.55
CA GLU A 298 -1.94 34.30 2.35
C GLU A 298 -1.04 34.33 1.10
N GLU A 299 -0.85 33.20 0.42
CA GLU A 299 -0.35 33.18 -0.96
C GLU A 299 -1.41 32.66 -1.94
N GLU A 300 -1.76 33.53 -2.88
CA GLU A 300 -2.73 33.36 -3.96
C GLU A 300 -2.23 32.30 -4.98
N TYR A 301 -2.94 31.18 -5.12
CA TYR A 301 -2.55 30.09 -6.03
C TYR A 301 -2.95 30.41 -7.49
N TYR A 302 -1.96 30.64 -8.35
CA TYR A 302 -2.15 30.64 -9.81
C TYR A 302 -2.04 29.22 -10.37
N TYR A 303 -3.11 28.77 -11.05
CA TYR A 303 -3.12 27.57 -11.86
C TYR A 303 -2.26 27.78 -13.11
N TYR A 304 -1.19 27.00 -13.27
CA TYR A 304 -0.54 26.81 -14.58
C TYR A 304 -1.21 25.64 -15.29
N ASP A 305 -1.97 25.95 -16.34
CA ASP A 305 -2.47 25.00 -17.32
C ASP A 305 -1.32 24.75 -18.32
N ASP A 306 -0.59 23.65 -18.18
CA ASP A 306 0.33 23.16 -19.21
C ASP A 306 -0.50 22.50 -20.33
N GLU A 307 -1.15 23.33 -21.16
CA GLU A 307 -1.47 22.98 -22.54
C GLU A 307 -0.44 23.68 -23.44
N ASP A 308 0.54 22.92 -23.95
CA ASP A 308 1.10 23.01 -25.31
C ASP A 308 2.41 22.21 -25.38
N ASP A 309 2.34 20.97 -25.86
CA ASP A 309 3.50 20.25 -26.39
C ASP A 309 3.08 19.62 -27.72
N ASP A 310 2.87 20.50 -28.71
CA ASP A 310 2.68 20.14 -30.10
C ASP A 310 4.04 20.13 -30.82
N GLU A 311 4.26 19.02 -31.54
CA GLU A 311 5.29 18.71 -32.53
C GLU A 311 6.04 19.90 -33.16
N TYR A 312 7.38 19.84 -33.21
CA TYR A 312 8.12 20.07 -34.47
C TYR A 312 9.44 19.30 -34.55
N ASP A 313 9.54 18.53 -35.64
CA ASP A 313 10.72 17.87 -36.20
C ASP A 313 11.63 18.90 -36.92
N ASP A 314 12.94 18.63 -36.83
CA ASP A 314 14.01 18.84 -37.81
C ASP A 314 14.46 20.24 -38.33
N GLU A 315 15.78 20.39 -38.22
CA GLU A 315 16.77 21.00 -39.14
C GLU A 315 17.24 22.48 -38.98
N ASP A 316 18.58 22.57 -39.10
CA ASP A 316 19.46 23.66 -39.53
C ASP A 316 20.09 24.65 -38.52
N ASP A 317 21.32 24.30 -38.14
CA ASP A 317 22.60 25.03 -38.29
C ASP A 317 22.63 26.58 -38.43
N ASP A 318 23.59 27.09 -37.64
CA ASP A 318 24.51 28.22 -37.89
C ASP A 318 24.09 29.69 -37.66
N GLU A 319 24.83 30.24 -36.68
CA GLU A 319 25.45 31.59 -36.56
C GLU A 319 24.61 32.84 -36.86
N TYR A 320 24.55 33.77 -35.91
CA TYR A 320 25.23 35.08 -36.00
C TYR A 320 25.25 35.81 -34.64
N ASP A 321 26.44 36.32 -34.30
CA ASP A 321 26.72 37.42 -33.37
C ASP A 321 25.87 38.67 -33.69
N ASP A 322 25.49 39.46 -32.69
CA ASP A 322 26.10 40.77 -32.45
C ASP A 322 25.48 41.50 -31.24
N GLU A 323 26.37 42.23 -30.57
CA GLU A 323 26.19 43.14 -29.45
C GLU A 323 25.35 44.39 -29.78
N ASP A 324 24.77 45.00 -28.75
CA ASP A 324 24.71 46.46 -28.47
C ASP A 324 23.49 46.73 -27.55
N ASP A 325 23.69 47.08 -26.28
CA ASP A 325 23.85 48.46 -25.75
C ASP A 325 22.63 49.37 -26.05
N ASP A 326 21.89 49.75 -25.01
CA ASP A 326 21.78 51.16 -24.58
C ASP A 326 20.66 51.38 -23.56
N GLU A 327 21.06 52.10 -22.51
CA GLU A 327 20.30 52.72 -21.42
C GLU A 327 19.18 53.64 -21.92
N TYR A 328 18.06 53.71 -21.16
CA TYR A 328 17.35 54.97 -20.95
C TYR A 328 16.78 55.08 -19.53
N ASP A 329 17.18 56.20 -18.94
CA ASP A 329 16.80 56.85 -17.69
C ASP A 329 15.30 57.19 -17.56
N ASP A 330 14.88 57.19 -16.29
CA ASP A 330 14.12 58.19 -15.52
C ASP A 330 12.65 58.55 -15.81
N GLU A 331 11.94 58.48 -14.67
CA GLU A 331 10.95 59.41 -14.11
C GLU A 331 9.62 59.61 -14.86
N ASP A 332 8.53 59.28 -14.17
CA ASP A 332 7.45 60.24 -13.92
C ASP A 332 6.62 59.81 -12.69
N ASP A 333 6.60 60.72 -11.71
CA ASP A 333 5.62 60.84 -10.63
C ASP A 333 4.18 60.95 -11.20
N ASP A 334 3.17 60.51 -10.43
CA ASP A 334 2.05 61.39 -10.09
C ASP A 334 1.11 60.73 -9.07
N GLU A 335 0.94 61.47 -7.97
CA GLU A 335 0.00 61.30 -6.86
C GLU A 335 -1.46 61.39 -7.31
N TYR A 336 -2.35 60.61 -6.68
CA TYR A 336 -3.72 61.04 -6.40
C TYR A 336 -4.12 60.68 -4.98
N ASP A 337 -4.44 61.73 -4.24
CA ASP A 337 -4.92 61.81 -2.87
C ASP A 337 -6.47 61.73 -2.83
N ASP A 338 -6.95 61.44 -1.63
CA ASP A 338 -8.20 61.85 -0.99
C ASP A 338 -9.54 61.10 -1.20
N GLU A 339 -9.94 60.48 -0.07
CA GLU A 339 -11.18 60.66 0.72
C GLU A 339 -12.56 60.37 0.08
N ASP A 340 -13.33 59.48 0.72
CA ASP A 340 -14.62 59.85 1.32
C ASP A 340 -15.18 58.75 2.26
N ASP A 341 -15.62 59.22 3.43
CA ASP A 341 -16.39 58.57 4.50
C ASP A 341 -17.75 57.99 4.02
N ASP A 342 -18.29 56.99 4.75
CA ASP A 342 -19.52 57.18 5.54
C ASP A 342 -20.07 55.85 6.12
N GLU A 343 -20.28 55.91 7.44
CA GLU A 343 -20.98 54.97 8.32
C GLU A 343 -22.49 54.83 7.99
N TYR A 344 -23.08 53.66 8.27
CA TYR A 344 -24.45 53.53 8.80
C TYR A 344 -24.59 52.29 9.69
N ASP A 345 -24.55 52.55 11.00
CA ASP A 345 -25.41 52.11 12.11
C ASP A 345 -26.52 51.06 11.89
N ASP A 346 -26.59 50.15 12.88
CA ASP A 346 -27.74 49.79 13.74
C ASP A 346 -29.01 49.17 13.13
N GLU A 347 -29.80 48.31 13.78
CA GLU A 347 -29.86 47.65 15.09
C GLU A 347 -31.05 46.65 14.98
N ASP A 348 -31.26 45.89 16.06
CA ASP A 348 -32.52 45.28 16.52
C ASP A 348 -33.02 43.96 15.89
N ASP A 349 -33.69 43.06 16.61
CA ASP A 349 -33.73 42.60 18.02
C ASP A 349 -34.87 41.56 18.06
N ASP A 350 -34.90 40.74 19.12
CA ASP A 350 -36.04 40.00 19.70
C ASP A 350 -36.61 38.78 18.93
N GLU A 351 -36.45 37.54 19.43
CA GLU A 351 -37.15 36.87 20.55
C GLU A 351 -38.66 36.69 20.37
N TYR A 352 -39.14 35.45 20.63
CA TYR A 352 -40.49 34.93 21.02
C TYR A 352 -40.62 33.50 20.46
N ASP A 353 -41.18 32.48 21.10
CA ASP A 353 -41.56 32.18 22.48
C ASP A 353 -41.92 30.67 22.46
N GLU A 354 -41.94 30.06 23.64
CA GLU A 354 -42.40 28.71 23.94
C GLU A 354 -43.86 28.46 23.50
N ASP A 355 -44.23 27.19 23.23
CA ASP A 355 -45.50 26.63 23.73
C ASP A 355 -45.54 25.08 23.62
N ASP A 356 -45.90 24.51 24.77
CA ASP A 356 -46.38 23.14 25.04
C ASP A 356 -47.54 22.73 24.13
N ASP A 357 -47.73 21.42 23.93
CA ASP A 357 -49.06 20.79 24.01
C ASP A 357 -48.95 19.25 24.08
N GLU A 358 -49.29 18.70 25.25
CA GLU A 358 -49.71 17.31 25.48
C GLU A 358 -51.10 17.05 24.89
N TYR A 359 -51.31 15.88 24.27
CA TYR A 359 -52.60 15.16 24.30
C TYR A 359 -52.37 13.64 24.24
N ASP A 360 -52.86 12.96 25.28
CA ASP A 360 -53.21 11.54 25.37
C ASP A 360 -54.33 11.15 24.38
N ASP A 361 -54.32 9.91 23.87
CA ASP A 361 -55.34 8.87 24.17
C ASP A 361 -55.30 7.68 23.17
N GLU A 362 -55.06 6.50 23.75
CA GLU A 362 -55.78 5.21 23.66
C GLU A 362 -55.87 4.37 22.34
N ASP A 363 -55.40 3.12 22.52
CA ASP A 363 -55.96 1.80 22.14
C ASP A 363 -56.15 1.39 20.66
N ASP A 364 -55.47 0.30 20.28
CA ASP A 364 -56.18 -0.88 19.73
C ASP A 364 -55.35 -2.18 19.86
N ASP A 365 -56.05 -3.23 20.25
CA ASP A 365 -55.65 -4.58 20.65
C ASP A 365 -55.06 -5.46 19.51
N ASP A 366 -54.24 -6.46 19.87
CA ASP A 366 -54.65 -7.89 19.82
C ASP A 366 -53.44 -8.86 19.90
N GLU A 367 -53.58 -9.82 20.83
CA GLU A 367 -52.75 -11.01 21.07
C GLU A 367 -52.78 -11.99 19.89
N TYR A 368 -51.75 -12.85 19.74
CA TYR A 368 -51.93 -14.32 19.69
C TYR A 368 -50.58 -15.06 19.81
N ASP A 369 -50.52 -15.96 20.80
CA ASP A 369 -49.65 -17.14 20.92
C ASP A 369 -49.75 -18.04 19.67
N ASP A 370 -48.66 -18.75 19.34
CA ASP A 370 -48.62 -20.22 19.46
C ASP A 370 -47.27 -20.80 18.97
N GLU A 371 -46.79 -21.77 19.74
CA GLU A 371 -45.60 -22.59 19.54
C GLU A 371 -45.83 -23.76 18.54
N ASP A 372 -44.71 -24.38 18.19
CA ASP A 372 -44.49 -25.80 17.86
C ASP A 372 -44.47 -26.31 16.40
N ASP A 373 -43.37 -27.08 16.20
CA ASP A 373 -43.15 -28.32 15.44
C ASP A 373 -43.25 -28.35 13.92
N ASP A 374 -42.23 -28.96 13.29
CA ASP A 374 -42.39 -30.22 12.55
C ASP A 374 -41.02 -30.78 12.08
N GLU A 375 -40.69 -32.01 12.53
CA GLU A 375 -39.69 -32.92 11.96
C GLU A 375 -40.38 -34.10 11.23
N TYR A 376 -39.63 -34.73 10.30
CA TYR A 376 -39.80 -36.06 9.66
C TYR A 376 -40.88 -36.17 8.56
N ASP A 377 -40.80 -36.99 7.51
CA ASP A 377 -39.86 -38.03 7.06
C ASP A 377 -40.24 -38.43 5.61
N ASP A 378 -39.45 -39.36 5.06
CA ASP A 378 -39.79 -40.42 4.11
C ASP A 378 -39.45 -40.29 2.61
N GLU A 379 -38.48 -41.14 2.26
CA GLU A 379 -38.10 -41.66 0.94
C GLU A 379 -39.13 -42.65 0.38
N ASP A 380 -39.13 -42.80 -0.94
CA ASP A 380 -39.24 -44.04 -1.75
C ASP A 380 -40.12 -43.94 -3.01
N ASP A 381 -39.70 -44.77 -3.99
CA ASP A 381 -40.36 -45.29 -5.20
C ASP A 381 -40.16 -44.58 -6.58
N ASP A 382 -39.17 -45.14 -7.30
CA ASP A 382 -39.32 -46.06 -8.46
C ASP A 382 -39.43 -45.58 -9.93
N ASP A 383 -38.77 -46.43 -10.76
CA ASP A 383 -38.92 -46.75 -12.20
C ASP A 383 -38.23 -45.86 -13.27
N GLU A 384 -37.66 -46.35 -14.38
CA GLU A 384 -37.01 -47.60 -14.88
C GLU A 384 -36.66 -47.31 -16.39
N TYR A 385 -35.75 -48.10 -17.02
CA TYR A 385 -35.44 -48.27 -18.47
C TYR A 385 -34.56 -47.22 -19.19
N ASP A 386 -33.62 -47.56 -20.09
CA ASP A 386 -33.13 -48.83 -20.67
C ASP A 386 -31.78 -48.60 -21.40
N ASP A 387 -31.13 -49.71 -21.72
CA ASP A 387 -29.77 -49.97 -22.18
C ASP A 387 -29.33 -49.55 -23.63
N GLU A 388 -28.03 -49.81 -23.86
CA GLU A 388 -27.33 -50.21 -25.11
C GLU A 388 -26.42 -49.16 -25.79
N ASP A 389 -25.09 -49.29 -25.63
CA ASP A 389 -24.22 -49.86 -26.67
C ASP A 389 -22.74 -49.99 -26.23
N ASP A 390 -22.17 -51.14 -26.58
CA ASP A 390 -20.80 -51.66 -26.42
C ASP A 390 -19.71 -50.80 -27.09
N ASP A 391 -18.48 -50.85 -26.58
CA ASP A 391 -17.38 -51.51 -27.31
C ASP A 391 -16.05 -51.53 -26.50
N GLU A 392 -15.49 -52.73 -26.51
CA GLU A 392 -14.28 -53.29 -25.89
C GLU A 392 -12.97 -52.56 -26.24
N TYR A 393 -11.99 -52.59 -25.33
CA TYR A 393 -10.62 -53.07 -25.60
C TYR A 393 -9.94 -53.53 -24.30
N ASP A 394 -9.89 -54.85 -24.13
CA ASP A 394 -9.06 -55.58 -23.15
C ASP A 394 -7.65 -55.84 -23.71
N ASP A 395 -6.69 -55.67 -22.81
CA ASP A 395 -5.54 -56.52 -22.46
C ASP A 395 -4.58 -57.14 -23.50
N GLU A 396 -3.30 -57.08 -23.11
CA GLU A 396 -2.37 -58.21 -22.90
C GLU A 396 -0.93 -57.98 -23.41
N ASP A 397 -0.02 -58.34 -22.49
CA ASP A 397 1.33 -58.90 -22.65
C ASP A 397 2.52 -57.97 -22.92
N ASP A 398 3.72 -58.22 -22.41
CA ASP A 398 4.32 -58.92 -21.25
C ASP A 398 5.85 -58.82 -21.52
N ASP A 399 6.68 -59.13 -20.52
CA ASP A 399 8.09 -59.57 -20.64
C ASP A 399 9.18 -58.51 -20.96
N GLU A 400 10.41 -58.52 -20.43
CA GLU A 400 11.14 -59.33 -19.44
C GLU A 400 12.52 -58.65 -19.21
N TYR A 401 13.10 -58.87 -18.01
CA TYR A 401 14.52 -58.94 -17.56
C TYR A 401 15.67 -58.17 -18.25
N ASP A 402 16.53 -57.52 -17.44
CA ASP A 402 17.82 -58.11 -17.09
C ASP A 402 18.50 -57.38 -15.91
N GLU A 403 18.93 -58.19 -14.94
CA GLU A 403 19.86 -57.92 -13.85
C GLU A 403 21.28 -57.74 -14.39
N ASP A 404 22.12 -56.97 -13.69
CA ASP A 404 23.57 -57.23 -13.63
C ASP A 404 24.10 -56.62 -12.31
N ASP A 405 24.13 -57.48 -11.29
CA ASP A 405 25.09 -57.43 -10.19
C ASP A 405 26.45 -57.92 -10.72
N ASP A 406 27.53 -57.24 -10.37
CA ASP A 406 28.87 -57.84 -10.33
C ASP A 406 29.65 -57.25 -9.13
N GLU A 407 29.67 -58.04 -8.06
CA GLU A 407 30.65 -58.02 -6.98
C GLU A 407 32.05 -58.36 -7.53
N TYR A 408 33.09 -57.66 -7.06
CA TYR A 408 34.38 -58.30 -6.77
C TYR A 408 35.04 -57.65 -5.54
N ASP A 409 35.19 -58.50 -4.53
CA ASP A 409 36.05 -58.44 -3.35
C ASP A 409 37.54 -58.17 -3.66
N ASP A 410 38.21 -57.51 -2.72
CA ASP A 410 39.32 -58.03 -1.89
C ASP A 410 40.37 -56.96 -1.54
N GLU A 411 40.45 -56.72 -0.22
CA GLU A 411 41.64 -56.63 0.66
C GLU A 411 42.97 -56.07 0.09
N ASP A 412 43.49 -55.02 0.74
CA ASP A 412 44.86 -55.05 1.26
C ASP A 412 45.03 -54.03 2.40
N ASP A 413 45.50 -54.58 3.53
CA ASP A 413 46.04 -53.93 4.71
C ASP A 413 47.18 -52.95 4.36
N ASP A 414 47.36 -51.90 5.19
CA ASP A 414 48.67 -51.65 5.81
C ASP A 414 48.55 -50.57 6.90
N GLU A 415 48.74 -51.05 8.13
CA GLU A 415 49.05 -50.33 9.35
C GLU A 415 50.33 -49.48 9.21
N TYR A 416 50.32 -48.27 9.79
CA TYR A 416 51.49 -47.70 10.47
C TYR A 416 51.00 -46.89 11.70
N ASP A 417 51.09 -47.53 12.87
CA ASP A 417 51.81 -47.08 14.09
C ASP A 417 52.71 -45.84 13.88
N ASP A 418 53.02 -44.96 14.82
CA ASP A 418 52.78 -44.86 16.27
C ASP A 418 53.27 -43.46 16.71
N GLU A 419 52.68 -42.98 17.81
CA GLU A 419 53.28 -42.33 19.00
C GLU A 419 54.24 -41.11 18.94
N ASP A 420 54.24 -40.47 20.12
CA ASP A 420 55.17 -39.51 20.74
C ASP A 420 54.85 -38.02 20.57
N ASP A 421 54.22 -37.41 21.59
CA ASP A 421 54.83 -36.91 22.85
C ASP A 421 55.67 -35.64 22.60
N ASP A 422 55.22 -34.53 23.21
CA ASP A 422 56.04 -33.71 24.11
C ASP A 422 55.26 -32.46 24.56
N GLU A 423 54.67 -32.56 25.76
CA GLU A 423 54.50 -31.43 26.68
C GLU A 423 55.88 -30.91 27.10
N TYR A 424 56.07 -29.59 27.08
CA TYR A 424 56.99 -28.90 28.00
C TYR A 424 56.39 -27.56 28.43
N ASP A 425 55.86 -27.57 29.65
CA ASP A 425 56.08 -26.66 30.79
C ASP A 425 56.52 -25.21 30.54
N ASP A 426 55.75 -24.32 31.20
CA ASP A 426 56.13 -23.29 32.17
C ASP A 426 57.34 -22.38 31.88
N GLU A 427 57.12 -21.06 31.93
CA GLU A 427 57.40 -20.27 33.15
C GLU A 427 57.05 -18.80 32.94
N ASP A 428 56.47 -18.23 33.99
CA ASP A 428 56.25 -16.80 34.24
C ASP A 428 57.55 -15.99 34.08
N ASP A 429 57.43 -14.72 33.69
CA ASP A 429 58.11 -13.64 34.42
C ASP A 429 57.46 -12.29 34.11
N ASP A 430 56.97 -11.67 35.19
CA ASP A 430 56.72 -10.25 35.34
C ASP A 430 57.94 -9.42 34.91
N ASP A 431 57.73 -8.26 34.29
CA ASP A 431 58.25 -7.01 34.86
C ASP A 431 57.73 -5.78 34.08
N ASP A 432 56.99 -4.99 34.86
CA ASP A 432 56.93 -3.53 34.92
C ASP A 432 58.09 -2.78 34.20
N GLU A 433 57.76 -1.74 33.44
CA GLU A 433 58.26 -0.38 33.73
C GLU A 433 57.67 0.65 32.74
N SER A 434 56.82 1.51 33.33
CA SER A 434 56.72 2.98 33.17
C SER A 434 56.44 3.64 31.82
#